data_AF-S4TYY4-F1
#
_entry.id   AF-S4TYY4-F1
#
_cell.length_a   1.000
_cell.length_b   1.000
_cell.length_c   1.000
_cell.angle_alpha   90.00
_cell.angle_beta   90.00
_cell.angle_gamma   90.00
#
_symmetry.space_group_name_H-M   'P 1'
#
loop_
_entity.id
_entity.type
_entity.pdbx_description
1 polymer ?
#
loop_
_entity_poly.entity_id
_entity_poly.type
_entity_poly.pdbx_seq_one_letter_code
_entity_poly.pdbx_strand_id
1 'polypeptide(L)'
;WFRVCIHKLDKGKLRFEHPTMAGTQAGGWMQRIKDEGMDPAKPAFSSNPPTNGASVKDATKLPPDVSMTNPRVDCKISVEELESHNKENQPWFVVRGEVYDGTSFLDQHPGGPESITLVAGD
;
A
#
# COMPACT_ATOMS: atom_id res chain seq x y z
N TRP A 1 -12.37 -6.83 -5.07
CA TRP A 1 -12.15 -8.20 -4.54
C TRP A 1 -10.68 -8.33 -4.19
N PHE A 2 -10.31 -8.99 -3.10
CA PHE A 2 -8.91 -9.17 -2.70
C PHE A 2 -8.60 -10.64 -2.38
N ARG A 3 -7.31 -11.01 -2.46
CA ARG A 3 -6.83 -12.38 -2.19
C ARG A 3 -6.29 -12.49 -0.77
N VAL A 4 -6.63 -13.56 -0.06
CA VAL A 4 -6.15 -13.86 1.30
C VAL A 4 -5.15 -15.02 1.25
N CYS A 5 -4.05 -14.91 1.98
CA CYS A 5 -3.09 -16.01 2.11
C CYS A 5 -3.51 -16.94 3.24
N ILE A 6 -3.49 -18.27 3.01
CA ILE A 6 -3.86 -19.28 4.00
C ILE A 6 -2.61 -20.04 4.43
N HIS A 7 -2.28 -19.94 5.71
CA HIS A 7 -1.21 -20.68 6.35
C HIS A 7 -1.79 -21.93 7.01
N LYS A 8 -1.28 -23.10 6.65
CA LYS A 8 -1.58 -24.36 7.34
C LYS A 8 -0.61 -24.50 8.51
N LEU A 9 -1.14 -24.47 9.72
CA LEU A 9 -0.38 -24.66 10.96
C LEU A 9 -0.51 -26.11 11.43
N ASP A 10 0.35 -26.51 12.37
CA ASP A 10 0.29 -27.83 12.99
C ASP A 10 -1.06 -28.09 13.66
N LYS A 11 -1.45 -29.37 13.72
CA LYS A 11 -2.70 -29.84 14.34
C LYS A 11 -3.98 -29.32 13.65
N GLY A 12 -3.92 -29.08 12.34
CA GLY A 12 -5.10 -28.74 11.53
C GLY A 12 -5.60 -27.30 11.71
N LYS A 13 -4.79 -26.41 12.30
CA LYS A 13 -5.14 -24.99 12.44
C LYS A 13 -4.85 -24.24 11.13
N LEU A 14 -5.69 -23.27 10.80
CA LEU A 14 -5.49 -22.37 9.66
C LEU A 14 -5.31 -20.93 10.16
N ARG A 15 -4.36 -20.21 9.60
CA ARG A 15 -4.22 -18.76 9.79
C ARG A 15 -4.44 -18.06 8.47
N PHE A 16 -5.31 -17.05 8.47
CA PHE A 16 -5.59 -16.21 7.32
C PHE A 16 -4.78 -14.92 7.44
N GLU A 17 -4.05 -14.57 6.39
CA GLU A 17 -3.23 -13.36 6.33
C GLU A 17 -3.79 -12.44 5.23
N HIS A 18 -4.13 -11.20 5.61
CA HIS A 18 -4.66 -10.18 4.70
C HIS A 18 -3.55 -9.64 3.78
N PRO A 19 -3.87 -9.15 2.55
CA PRO A 19 -2.89 -8.59 1.62
C PRO A 19 -2.12 -7.38 2.17
N THR A 20 -2.82 -6.46 2.83
CA THR A 20 -2.26 -5.31 3.56
C THR A 20 -2.70 -5.34 5.02
N MET A 21 -2.09 -4.55 5.91
CA MET A 21 -2.74 -4.19 7.18
C MET A 21 -3.51 -2.88 7.00
N ALA A 22 -4.50 -2.63 7.87
CA ALA A 22 -5.28 -1.40 7.78
C ALA A 22 -4.44 -0.19 8.22
N GLY A 23 -4.64 0.95 7.56
CA GLY A 23 -3.95 2.20 7.87
C GLY A 23 -2.46 2.17 7.52
N THR A 24 -1.65 2.83 8.35
CA THR A 24 -0.20 3.00 8.18
C THR A 24 0.62 1.81 8.68
N GLN A 25 -0.04 0.73 9.10
CA GLN A 25 0.63 -0.45 9.63
C GLN A 25 1.35 -1.22 8.52
N ALA A 26 2.65 -1.43 8.70
CA ALA A 26 3.40 -2.36 7.87
C ALA A 26 2.92 -3.80 8.12
N GLY A 27 2.70 -4.57 7.05
CA GLY A 27 2.36 -5.98 7.13
C GLY A 27 1.44 -6.49 6.03
N GLY A 28 0.98 -7.72 6.22
CA GLY A 28 0.22 -8.46 5.23
C GLY A 28 1.12 -9.17 4.22
N TRP A 29 0.53 -10.09 3.46
CA TRP A 29 1.31 -10.96 2.58
C TRP A 29 1.95 -10.20 1.41
N MET A 30 1.36 -9.08 0.94
CA MET A 30 1.92 -8.33 -0.20
C MET A 30 3.25 -7.68 0.16
N GLN A 31 3.36 -7.12 1.38
CA GLN A 31 4.61 -6.55 1.85
C GLN A 31 5.67 -7.63 2.05
N ARG A 32 5.31 -8.74 2.69
CA ARG A 32 6.21 -9.89 2.86
C ARG A 32 6.77 -10.40 1.53
N ILE A 33 5.91 -10.60 0.51
CA ILE A 33 6.34 -11.02 -0.83
C ILE A 33 7.25 -9.98 -1.49
N LYS A 34 6.95 -8.68 -1.34
CA LYS A 34 7.77 -7.60 -1.89
C LYS A 34 9.16 -7.56 -1.25
N ASP A 35 9.23 -7.76 0.07
CA ASP A 35 10.48 -7.84 0.81
C ASP A 35 11.29 -9.10 0.47
N GLU A 36 10.60 -10.21 0.17
CA GLU A 36 11.18 -11.46 -0.37
C GLU A 36 11.57 -11.36 -1.87
N GLY A 37 11.35 -10.20 -2.52
CA GLY A 37 11.70 -9.95 -3.92
C GLY A 37 10.79 -10.63 -4.94
N MET A 38 9.63 -11.13 -4.53
CA MET A 38 8.63 -11.76 -5.39
C MET A 38 7.58 -10.73 -5.86
N ASP A 39 6.82 -11.06 -6.92
CA ASP A 39 5.78 -10.18 -7.48
C ASP A 39 4.43 -10.34 -6.75
N PRO A 40 3.94 -9.33 -6.00
CA PRO A 40 2.66 -9.40 -5.31
C PRO A 40 1.44 -9.51 -6.24
N ALA A 41 1.56 -9.15 -7.53
CA ALA A 41 0.49 -9.37 -8.52
C ALA A 41 0.32 -10.85 -8.89
N LYS A 42 1.38 -11.66 -8.72
CA LYS A 42 1.44 -13.09 -9.04
C LYS A 42 1.96 -13.91 -7.86
N PRO A 43 1.24 -13.94 -6.72
CA PRO A 43 1.73 -14.60 -5.54
C PRO A 43 1.67 -16.13 -5.67
N ALA A 44 2.78 -16.81 -5.37
CA ALA A 44 2.87 -18.26 -5.33
C ALA A 44 3.00 -18.74 -3.88
N PHE A 45 1.89 -19.22 -3.29
CA PHE A 45 1.82 -19.65 -1.88
C PHE A 45 1.79 -21.17 -1.69
N SER A 46 1.88 -21.96 -2.76
CA SER A 46 1.75 -23.41 -2.67
C SER A 46 2.96 -24.03 -1.98
N SER A 47 2.71 -24.91 -1.00
CA SER A 47 3.72 -25.64 -0.21
C SER A 47 4.56 -26.66 -0.98
N ASN A 48 4.45 -26.69 -2.31
CA ASN A 48 5.34 -27.45 -3.17
C ASN A 48 6.16 -26.43 -3.96
N PRO A 49 7.43 -26.16 -3.58
CA PRO A 49 8.30 -25.48 -4.52
C PRO A 49 8.42 -26.38 -5.75
N PRO A 50 8.24 -25.90 -6.99
CA PRO A 50 8.74 -26.64 -8.12
C PRO A 50 10.26 -26.69 -7.96
N THR A 51 10.77 -27.82 -7.47
CA THR A 51 12.16 -28.23 -7.67
C THR A 51 12.35 -28.36 -9.18
N ASN A 52 12.67 -27.26 -9.83
CA ASN A 52 13.31 -27.19 -11.13
C ASN A 52 13.95 -25.82 -11.27
N GLY A 53 15.17 -25.71 -10.74
CA GLY A 53 16.31 -24.96 -11.28
C GLY A 53 16.07 -23.72 -12.15
N ALA A 54 15.17 -22.83 -11.79
CA ALA A 54 15.10 -21.48 -12.36
C ALA A 54 15.71 -20.50 -11.36
N SER A 55 17.04 -20.54 -11.25
CA SER A 55 17.77 -19.30 -10.99
C SER A 55 17.50 -18.40 -12.19
N VAL A 56 16.55 -17.50 -12.06
CA VAL A 56 16.46 -16.34 -12.94
C VAL A 56 16.58 -15.13 -12.05
N LYS A 57 17.81 -14.64 -12.02
CA LYS A 57 18.17 -13.27 -11.68
C LYS A 57 17.23 -12.35 -12.46
N ASP A 58 16.37 -11.63 -11.77
CA ASP A 58 16.13 -10.25 -12.13
C ASP A 58 15.78 -9.52 -10.83
N ALA A 59 16.77 -8.83 -10.30
CA ALA A 59 16.53 -7.82 -9.29
C ALA A 59 15.70 -6.75 -10.00
N THR A 60 14.36 -6.89 -9.90
CA THR A 60 13.44 -5.87 -10.39
C THR A 60 13.88 -4.58 -9.73
N LYS A 61 14.50 -3.71 -10.54
CA LYS A 61 14.85 -2.35 -10.18
C LYS A 61 13.70 -1.82 -9.34
N LEU A 62 14.00 -1.29 -8.15
CA LEU A 62 13.05 -0.47 -7.40
C LEU A 62 12.27 0.33 -8.44
N PRO A 63 10.92 0.24 -8.48
CA PRO A 63 10.14 0.92 -9.50
C PRO A 63 10.70 2.34 -9.62
N PRO A 64 11.00 2.81 -10.85
CA PRO A 64 11.63 4.10 -11.02
C PRO A 64 10.86 5.09 -10.18
N ASP A 65 11.57 5.87 -9.37
CA ASP A 65 10.93 6.75 -8.41
C ASP A 65 10.02 7.71 -9.17
N VAL A 66 8.71 7.41 -9.19
CA VAL A 66 7.74 8.27 -9.84
C VAL A 66 7.63 9.45 -8.91
N SER A 67 8.26 10.55 -9.30
CA SER A 67 8.12 11.83 -8.62
C SER A 67 6.65 12.24 -8.67
N MET A 68 5.92 11.92 -7.60
CA MET A 68 4.56 12.38 -7.39
C MET A 68 4.53 13.87 -7.04
N THR A 69 5.70 14.44 -6.73
CA THR A 69 5.91 15.82 -6.31
C THR A 69 6.07 16.78 -7.48
N ASN A 70 5.48 17.98 -7.38
CA ASN A 70 5.57 19.01 -8.41
C ASN A 70 6.55 20.12 -7.98
N PRO A 71 7.76 20.19 -8.58
CA PRO A 71 8.80 21.13 -8.16
C PRO A 71 8.47 22.61 -8.40
N ARG A 72 7.33 22.93 -9.04
CA ARG A 72 6.88 24.32 -9.27
C ARG A 72 5.99 24.86 -8.16
N VAL A 73 5.55 24.03 -7.22
CA VAL A 73 4.65 24.45 -6.15
C VAL A 73 5.49 24.96 -4.97
N ASP A 74 5.27 26.22 -4.57
CA ASP A 74 5.93 26.85 -3.43
C ASP A 74 4.94 27.20 -2.28
N CYS A 75 3.68 26.79 -2.43
CA CYS A 75 2.64 27.00 -1.44
C CYS A 75 3.00 26.30 -0.13
N LYS A 76 3.10 27.08 0.95
CA LYS A 76 3.39 26.56 2.29
C LYS A 76 2.08 26.45 3.06
N ILE A 77 1.73 25.22 3.41
CA ILE A 77 0.59 24.88 4.25
C ILE A 77 1.11 24.67 5.68
N SER A 78 0.43 25.23 6.68
CA SER A 78 0.75 24.96 8.08
C SER A 78 0.16 23.64 8.55
N VAL A 79 0.68 23.07 9.64
CA VAL A 79 0.12 21.83 10.20
C VAL A 79 -1.33 22.04 10.65
N GLU A 80 -1.63 23.19 11.24
CA GLU A 80 -2.99 23.53 11.68
C GLU A 80 -3.97 23.65 10.49
N GLU A 81 -3.48 24.17 9.36
CA GLU A 81 -4.27 24.25 8.13
C GLU A 81 -4.52 22.84 7.56
N LEU A 82 -3.52 21.97 7.55
CA LEU A 82 -3.66 20.57 7.15
C LEU A 82 -4.65 19.80 8.03
N GLU A 83 -4.53 19.91 9.36
CA GLU A 83 -5.41 19.25 10.34
C GLU A 83 -6.87 19.67 10.18
N SER A 84 -7.13 20.91 9.75
CA SER A 84 -8.49 21.41 9.51
C SER A 84 -9.20 20.73 8.33
N HIS A 85 -8.44 20.06 7.46
CA HIS A 85 -8.89 19.28 6.31
C HIS A 85 -8.93 17.77 6.59
N ASN A 86 -9.26 17.39 7.82
CA ASN A 86 -9.52 16.00 8.23
C ASN A 86 -10.94 15.49 7.93
N LYS A 87 -11.74 16.27 7.21
CA LYS A 87 -13.16 15.95 6.94
C LYS A 87 -13.29 14.96 5.81
N GLU A 88 -14.25 14.03 5.96
CA GLU A 88 -14.53 12.98 4.98
C GLU A 88 -14.79 13.50 3.56
N ASN A 89 -15.32 14.71 3.42
CA ASN A 89 -15.68 15.29 2.13
C ASN A 89 -14.58 16.17 1.51
N GLN A 90 -13.56 16.58 2.27
CA GLN A 90 -12.44 17.39 1.78
C GLN A 90 -11.11 16.96 2.42
N PRO A 91 -10.68 15.70 2.22
CA PRO A 91 -9.50 15.18 2.89
C PRO A 91 -8.23 15.70 2.23
N TRP A 92 -7.36 16.32 3.01
CA TRP A 92 -5.98 16.58 2.60
C TRP A 92 -5.04 15.55 3.20
N PHE A 93 -4.01 15.17 2.45
CA PHE A 93 -3.01 14.22 2.92
C PHE A 93 -1.62 14.58 2.39
N VAL A 94 -0.58 14.12 3.08
CA VAL A 94 0.81 14.44 2.75
C VAL A 94 1.49 13.27 2.05
N VAL A 95 2.13 13.53 0.91
CA VAL A 95 3.01 12.57 0.23
C VAL A 95 4.37 13.22 0.01
N ARG A 96 5.41 12.66 0.65
CA ARG A 96 6.81 13.14 0.55
C ARG A 96 7.01 14.62 0.88
N GLY A 97 6.19 15.16 1.79
CA GLY A 97 6.26 16.54 2.24
C GLY A 97 5.46 17.55 1.41
N GLU A 98 4.73 17.09 0.38
CA GLU A 98 3.74 17.91 -0.34
C GLU A 98 2.32 17.56 0.09
N VAL A 99 1.44 18.57 0.15
CA VAL A 99 0.02 18.42 0.52
C VAL A 99 -0.82 18.23 -0.74
N TYR A 100 -1.70 17.22 -0.72
CA TYR A 100 -2.61 16.90 -1.81
C TYR A 100 -4.06 17.01 -1.36
N ASP A 101 -4.88 17.64 -2.19
CA ASP A 101 -6.33 17.65 -2.03
C ASP A 101 -6.94 16.39 -2.66
N GLY A 102 -7.47 15.50 -1.81
CA GLY A 102 -8.07 14.23 -2.20
C GLY A 102 -9.53 14.34 -2.65
N THR A 103 -10.19 15.50 -2.50
CA THR A 103 -11.64 15.67 -2.67
C THR A 103 -12.18 15.10 -3.99
N SER A 104 -11.52 15.42 -5.10
CA SER A 104 -11.96 15.00 -6.44
C SER A 104 -11.65 13.53 -6.77
N PHE A 105 -10.81 12.88 -5.94
CA PHE A 105 -10.30 11.54 -6.19
C PHE A 105 -10.91 10.48 -5.26
N LEU A 106 -11.68 10.88 -4.23
CA LEU A 106 -12.30 9.97 -3.26
C LEU A 106 -13.04 8.79 -3.91
N ASP A 107 -13.96 9.09 -4.84
CA ASP A 107 -14.77 8.07 -5.52
C ASP A 107 -14.01 7.26 -6.57
N GLN A 108 -12.90 7.81 -7.07
CA GLN A 108 -12.07 7.18 -8.08
C GLN A 108 -10.94 6.35 -7.46
N HIS A 109 -10.74 6.45 -6.15
CA HIS A 109 -9.69 5.75 -5.45
C HIS A 109 -9.96 4.23 -5.47
N PRO A 110 -9.10 3.39 -6.09
CA PRO A 110 -9.35 1.95 -6.21
C PRO A 110 -9.46 1.22 -4.87
N GLY A 111 -8.91 1.80 -3.80
CA GLY A 111 -8.99 1.29 -2.42
C GLY A 111 -10.21 1.77 -1.63
N GLY A 112 -11.11 2.53 -2.26
CA GLY A 112 -12.24 3.18 -1.59
C GLY A 112 -11.85 4.50 -0.91
N PRO A 113 -12.81 5.42 -0.74
CA PRO A 113 -12.58 6.72 -0.10
C PRO A 113 -12.08 6.59 1.33
N GLU A 114 -12.46 5.52 2.04
CA GLU A 114 -12.10 5.26 3.44
C GLU A 114 -10.59 5.19 3.66
N SER A 115 -9.85 4.73 2.65
CA SER A 115 -8.39 4.65 2.72
C SER A 115 -7.72 6.03 2.74
N ILE A 116 -8.34 7.03 2.12
CA ILE A 116 -7.84 8.42 2.10
C ILE A 116 -8.31 9.15 3.35
N THR A 117 -9.58 9.02 3.72
CA THR A 117 -10.13 9.71 4.89
C THR A 117 -9.52 9.20 6.21
N LEU A 118 -9.03 7.97 6.24
CA LEU A 118 -8.33 7.40 7.41
C LEU A 118 -7.04 8.16 7.79
N VAL A 119 -6.37 8.80 6.83
CA VAL A 119 -5.10 9.53 7.02
C VAL A 119 -5.24 11.03 6.74
N ALA A 120 -6.47 11.52 6.62
CA ALA A 120 -6.72 12.90 6.27
C ALA A 120 -6.37 13.83 7.44
N GLY A 121 -5.58 14.87 7.16
CA GLY A 121 -5.15 15.84 8.15
C GLY A 121 -4.03 15.38 9.09
N ASP A 122 -3.38 14.24 8.79
CA ASP A 122 -2.21 13.67 9.50
C ASP A 122 -0.93 13.81 8.64
#